data_AF-A0A967C9A3-F1
#
_entry.id   AF-A0A967C9A3-F1
#
_cell.length_a   1.000
_cell.length_b   1.000
_cell.length_c   1.000
_cell.angle_alpha   90.00
_cell.angle_beta   90.00
_cell.angle_gamma   90.00
#
_symmetry.space_group_name_H-M   'P 1'
#
loop_
_entity.id
_entity.type
_entity.pdbx_description
1 polymer ?
#
loop_
_entity_poly.entity_id
_entity_poly.type
_entity_poly.pdbx_seq_one_letter_code
_entity_poly.pdbx_strand_id
1 'polypeptide(L)'
;MNERDIFDAEVDPADGIDPIDAAQIKTRVRARVLTHTSPHTSGRRRVLLAVAIALLALAAIAATFYLTRQPTQIAGIGCAQDLTGDAIHVITPTGGLDPQQCASLWADGTITNPDLTPVGQIPPLVGCVNDTGTLIVIPTDDQGVCERLGMAVFAPPSDATSSIIEVQDRLIEQINPQVCPSFDDARRIAEEALADAGIDDWTVAVSQPRTDERPCPSLSFDSASRRILLVPIDRTDR
;
A
#
# COMPACT_ATOMS: atom_id res chain seq x y z
N MET A 1 -62.13 -9.03 52.81
CA MET A 1 -61.41 -9.82 53.81
C MET A 1 -60.34 -10.62 53.09
N ASN A 2 -59.13 -10.05 53.01
CA ASN A 2 -57.82 -10.70 52.88
C ASN A 2 -56.75 -9.63 52.60
N GLU A 3 -55.52 -9.88 53.06
CA GLU A 3 -54.27 -9.13 52.80
C GLU A 3 -54.03 -7.83 53.58
N ARG A 4 -54.16 -7.88 54.91
CA ARG A 4 -53.42 -6.99 55.82
C ARG A 4 -52.86 -7.85 56.94
N ASP A 5 -51.60 -8.26 56.81
CA ASP A 5 -50.71 -8.73 57.89
C ASP A 5 -49.33 -9.21 57.34
N ILE A 6 -48.60 -8.37 56.59
CA ILE A 6 -47.16 -8.62 56.28
C ILE A 6 -46.35 -7.30 56.22
N PHE A 7 -46.79 -6.24 56.89
CA PHE A 7 -46.01 -5.00 56.98
C PHE A 7 -46.02 -4.49 58.42
N ASP A 8 -45.45 -5.28 59.32
CA ASP A 8 -44.97 -4.83 60.62
C ASP A 8 -43.74 -5.70 60.97
N ALA A 9 -42.63 -5.38 60.32
CA ALA A 9 -41.31 -5.68 60.83
C ALA A 9 -40.48 -4.41 60.63
N GLU A 10 -40.51 -3.55 61.64
CA GLU A 10 -39.54 -2.49 61.86
C GLU A 10 -38.15 -3.14 61.85
N VAL A 11 -37.48 -3.13 60.69
CA VAL A 11 -36.08 -3.56 60.57
C VAL A 11 -35.25 -2.43 61.15
N ASP A 12 -34.75 -2.65 62.36
CA ASP A 12 -33.80 -1.76 63.04
C ASP A 12 -32.55 -1.57 62.15
N PRO A 13 -32.27 -0.35 61.66
CA PRO A 13 -31.12 -0.08 60.81
C PRO A 13 -29.77 -0.20 61.55
N ALA A 14 -29.77 -0.56 62.83
CA ALA A 14 -28.57 -0.87 63.60
C ALA A 14 -28.13 -2.36 63.55
N ASP A 15 -28.84 -3.23 62.83
CA ASP A 15 -28.41 -4.63 62.65
C ASP A 15 -27.36 -4.73 61.52
N GLY A 16 -26.13 -4.33 61.86
CA GLY A 16 -24.97 -4.48 60.99
C GLY A 16 -24.70 -5.96 60.73
N ILE A 17 -24.54 -6.32 59.46
CA ILE A 17 -24.11 -7.65 59.01
C ILE A 17 -22.99 -8.16 59.91
N ASP A 18 -23.23 -9.27 60.61
CA ASP A 18 -22.25 -9.90 61.48
C ASP A 18 -20.93 -10.10 60.70
N PRO A 19 -19.80 -9.56 61.18
CA PRO A 19 -18.49 -9.74 60.53
C PRO A 19 -18.12 -11.22 60.31
N ILE A 20 -18.71 -12.15 61.06
CA ILE A 20 -18.53 -13.59 60.87
C ILE A 20 -19.28 -14.10 59.62
N ASP A 21 -20.48 -13.59 59.33
CA ASP A 21 -21.24 -13.96 58.13
C ASP A 21 -20.63 -13.36 56.85
N ALA A 22 -20.12 -12.12 56.94
CA ALA A 22 -19.36 -11.51 55.85
C ALA A 22 -18.06 -12.28 55.53
N ALA A 23 -17.41 -12.85 56.54
CA ALA A 23 -16.21 -13.68 56.35
C ALA A 23 -16.53 -15.02 55.69
N GLN A 24 -17.63 -15.68 56.04
CA GLN A 24 -18.01 -16.96 55.42
C GLN A 24 -18.38 -16.80 53.93
N ILE A 25 -19.09 -15.72 53.56
CA ILE A 25 -19.46 -15.45 52.17
C ILE A 25 -18.20 -15.20 51.32
N LYS A 26 -17.26 -14.40 51.83
CA LYS A 26 -15.99 -14.08 51.14
C LYS A 26 -15.14 -15.34 50.92
N THR A 27 -15.19 -16.29 51.85
CA THR A 27 -14.43 -17.55 51.78
C THR A 27 -15.02 -18.51 50.75
N ARG A 28 -16.35 -18.62 50.65
CA ARG A 28 -17.03 -19.44 49.62
C ARG A 28 -16.83 -18.90 48.21
N VAL A 29 -16.81 -17.58 48.02
CA VAL A 29 -16.54 -16.96 46.71
C VAL A 29 -15.08 -17.17 46.28
N ARG A 30 -14.10 -17.01 47.19
CA ARG A 30 -12.69 -17.28 46.88
C ARG A 30 -12.42 -18.75 46.53
N ALA A 31 -13.05 -19.70 47.23
CA ALA A 31 -12.89 -21.13 46.95
C ALA A 31 -13.44 -21.54 45.57
N ARG A 32 -14.47 -20.84 45.06
CA ARG A 32 -15.08 -21.11 43.75
C ARG A 32 -14.35 -20.43 42.58
N VAL A 33 -13.69 -19.30 42.84
CA VAL A 33 -12.85 -18.61 41.84
C VAL A 33 -11.50 -19.32 41.67
N LEU A 34 -10.95 -19.92 42.72
CA LEU A 34 -9.65 -20.60 42.66
C LEU A 34 -9.70 -22.00 42.03
N THR A 35 -10.88 -22.62 41.90
CA THR A 35 -11.03 -23.92 41.22
C THR A 35 -11.21 -23.82 39.71
N HIS A 36 -11.35 -22.60 39.14
CA HIS A 36 -11.47 -22.38 37.69
C HIS A 36 -10.18 -21.89 37.00
N THR A 37 -9.10 -21.70 37.75
CA THR A 37 -7.79 -21.39 37.17
C THR A 37 -6.76 -22.43 37.61
N SER A 38 -6.91 -23.65 37.10
CA SER A 38 -5.78 -24.59 37.02
C SER A 38 -4.80 -24.05 35.98
N PRO A 39 -3.54 -23.73 36.34
CA PRO A 39 -2.56 -23.31 35.36
C PRO A 39 -2.03 -24.55 34.62
N HIS A 40 -2.51 -24.78 33.40
CA HIS A 40 -1.82 -25.68 32.46
C HIS A 40 -0.52 -25.01 31.99
N THR A 41 0.57 -25.29 32.69
CA THR A 41 1.93 -24.78 32.44
C THR A 41 2.56 -25.23 31.11
N SER A 42 1.87 -26.05 30.30
CA SER A 42 2.34 -26.52 28.98
C SER A 42 1.98 -25.59 27.82
N GLY A 43 1.08 -24.61 28.00
CA GLY A 43 0.61 -23.72 26.93
C GLY A 43 1.50 -22.50 26.68
N ARG A 44 2.23 -22.03 27.70
CA ARG A 44 2.95 -20.75 27.64
C ARG A 44 4.10 -20.77 26.62
N ARG A 45 4.78 -21.92 26.47
CA ARG A 45 5.82 -22.13 25.45
C ARG A 45 5.24 -22.14 24.04
N ARG A 46 4.04 -22.70 23.85
CA ARG A 46 3.34 -22.71 22.55
C ARG A 46 2.83 -21.33 22.16
N VAL A 47 2.34 -20.54 23.12
CA VAL A 47 1.93 -19.15 22.90
C VAL A 47 3.13 -18.28 22.54
N LEU A 48 4.26 -18.40 23.26
CA LEU A 48 5.48 -17.66 22.93
C LEU A 48 6.03 -18.03 21.54
N LEU A 49 5.98 -19.32 21.17
CA LEU A 49 6.39 -19.77 19.84
C LEU A 49 5.46 -19.20 18.75
N ALA A 50 4.15 -19.21 18.98
CA ALA A 50 3.17 -18.65 18.05
C ALA A 50 3.36 -17.14 17.87
N VAL A 51 3.64 -16.40 18.95
CA VAL A 51 3.94 -14.96 18.89
C VAL A 51 5.25 -14.70 18.14
N ALA A 52 6.30 -15.50 18.40
CA ALA A 52 7.56 -15.36 17.68
C ALA A 52 7.41 -15.63 16.18
N ILE A 53 6.65 -16.66 15.80
CA ILE A 53 6.34 -16.99 14.40
C ILE A 53 5.51 -15.86 13.77
N ALA A 54 4.50 -15.33 14.47
CA ALA A 54 3.70 -14.21 13.96
C ALA A 54 4.52 -12.94 13.75
N LEU A 55 5.44 -12.63 14.67
CA LEU A 55 6.36 -11.49 14.54
C LEU A 55 7.34 -11.70 13.38
N LEU A 56 7.89 -12.91 13.19
CA LEU A 56 8.74 -13.24 12.05
C LEU A 56 7.98 -13.14 10.72
N ALA A 57 6.73 -13.59 10.67
CA ALA A 57 5.89 -13.48 9.48
C ALA A 57 5.57 -12.02 9.14
N LEU A 58 5.24 -11.20 10.14
CA LEU A 58 5.02 -9.75 9.95
C LEU A 58 6.29 -9.03 9.51
N ALA A 59 7.45 -9.36 10.09
CA ALA A 59 8.73 -8.79 9.69
C ALA A 59 9.13 -9.20 8.27
N ALA A 60 8.86 -10.44 7.87
CA ALA A 60 9.09 -10.91 6.50
C ALA A 60 8.22 -10.16 5.50
N ILE A 61 6.92 -9.98 5.79
CA ILE A 61 6.00 -9.21 4.93
C ILE A 61 6.46 -7.76 4.80
N ALA A 62 6.83 -7.12 5.92
CA ALA A 62 7.33 -5.74 5.91
C ALA A 62 8.66 -5.62 5.15
N ALA A 63 9.57 -6.58 5.31
CA ALA A 63 10.82 -6.61 4.57
C ALA A 63 10.59 -6.79 3.07
N THR A 64 9.69 -7.69 2.65
CA THR A 64 9.36 -7.82 1.23
C THR A 64 8.76 -6.52 0.69
N PHE A 65 7.79 -5.93 1.39
CA PHE A 65 7.15 -4.68 0.95
C PHE A 65 8.13 -3.50 0.89
N TYR A 66 9.08 -3.45 1.82
CA TYR A 66 10.13 -2.43 1.85
C TYR A 66 11.17 -2.65 0.73
N LEU A 67 11.53 -3.92 0.47
CA LEU A 67 12.52 -4.30 -0.54
C LEU A 67 11.95 -4.27 -1.96
N THR A 68 10.63 -4.43 -2.14
CA THR A 68 9.94 -4.48 -3.44
C THR A 68 8.85 -3.42 -3.54
N ARG A 69 9.20 -2.14 -3.33
CA ARG A 69 8.26 -1.05 -3.60
C ARG A 69 8.01 -0.94 -5.10
N GLN A 70 6.74 -0.93 -5.47
CA GLN A 70 6.32 -0.62 -6.83
C GLN A 70 6.18 0.89 -6.99
N PRO A 71 6.51 1.44 -8.16
CA PRO A 71 6.29 2.84 -8.47
C PRO A 71 4.78 3.15 -8.47
N THR A 72 4.35 4.07 -7.61
CA THR A 72 2.94 4.46 -7.43
C THR A 72 2.54 5.68 -8.26
N GLN A 73 3.51 6.36 -8.89
CA GLN A 73 3.28 7.50 -9.77
C GLN A 73 4.18 7.39 -11.01
N ILE A 74 3.59 7.16 -12.17
CA ILE A 74 4.28 7.11 -13.47
C ILE A 74 4.45 8.55 -14.01
N ALA A 75 5.12 9.42 -13.25
CA ALA A 75 5.37 10.79 -13.69
C ALA A 75 6.61 10.90 -14.62
N GLY A 76 7.46 9.87 -14.64
CA GLY A 76 8.69 9.82 -15.45
C GLY A 76 9.70 8.79 -14.93
N ILE A 77 10.70 8.48 -15.75
CA ILE A 77 11.92 7.74 -15.35
C ILE A 77 13.03 8.77 -15.15
N GLY A 78 13.64 8.81 -13.97
CA GLY A 78 14.81 9.64 -13.69
C GLY A 78 16.10 8.92 -14.06
N CYS A 79 16.79 9.36 -15.10
CA CYS A 79 18.09 8.86 -15.52
C CYS A 79 19.21 9.64 -14.84
N ALA A 80 19.94 9.02 -13.91
CA ALA A 80 21.03 9.69 -13.20
C ALA A 80 22.31 9.80 -14.06
N GLN A 81 22.98 10.94 -13.97
CA GLN A 81 24.31 11.19 -14.55
C GLN A 81 25.44 10.69 -13.62
N ASP A 82 25.16 10.50 -12.33
CA ASP A 82 26.13 10.10 -11.31
C ASP A 82 25.57 9.00 -10.40
N LEU A 83 26.41 8.56 -9.45
CA LEU A 83 26.06 7.50 -8.49
C LEU A 83 25.25 8.00 -7.29
N THR A 84 25.17 9.31 -7.07
CA THR A 84 24.45 9.89 -5.93
C THR A 84 22.98 10.15 -6.27
N GLY A 85 22.67 10.30 -7.56
CA GLY A 85 21.35 10.69 -8.04
C GLY A 85 21.11 12.19 -7.90
N ASP A 86 22.16 13.01 -7.80
CA ASP A 86 22.01 14.47 -7.66
C ASP A 86 21.73 15.14 -9.01
N ALA A 87 22.26 14.57 -10.10
CA ALA A 87 22.02 15.02 -11.45
C ALA A 87 21.13 14.02 -12.20
N ILE A 88 19.84 14.37 -12.37
CA ILE A 88 18.82 13.49 -12.95
C ILE A 88 18.21 14.15 -14.20
N HIS A 89 18.13 13.38 -15.29
CA HIS A 89 17.30 13.68 -16.46
C HIS A 89 16.00 12.89 -16.40
N VAL A 90 14.85 13.56 -16.44
CA VAL A 90 13.56 12.88 -16.42
C VAL A 90 13.07 12.66 -17.85
N ILE A 91 12.73 11.40 -18.19
CA ILE A 91 12.09 11.02 -19.44
C ILE A 91 10.67 10.53 -19.20
N THR A 92 9.80 10.76 -20.19
CA THR A 92 8.51 10.09 -20.25
C THR A 92 8.74 8.62 -20.65
N PRO A 93 8.18 7.64 -19.93
CA PRO A 93 8.35 6.24 -20.29
C PRO A 93 7.68 5.93 -21.63
N THR A 94 8.26 5.01 -22.39
CA THR A 94 7.66 4.45 -23.62
C THR A 94 7.44 2.95 -23.43
N GLY A 95 6.19 2.53 -23.23
CA GLY A 95 5.84 1.12 -23.03
C GLY A 95 6.14 0.62 -21.61
N GLY A 96 5.78 1.42 -20.60
CA GLY A 96 6.00 1.11 -19.19
C GLY A 96 7.37 1.50 -18.63
N LEU A 97 7.68 1.00 -17.42
CA LEU A 97 8.88 1.35 -16.68
C LEU A 97 9.99 0.33 -16.92
N ASP A 98 11.00 0.72 -17.70
CA ASP A 98 12.18 -0.09 -17.98
C ASP A 98 13.46 0.76 -17.78
N PRO A 99 14.37 0.35 -16.87
CA PRO A 99 15.66 1.02 -16.69
C PRO A 99 16.48 1.18 -17.98
N GLN A 100 16.30 0.29 -18.96
CA GLN A 100 17.00 0.38 -20.25
C GLN A 100 16.57 1.58 -21.10
N GLN A 101 15.45 2.25 -20.79
CA GLN A 101 15.06 3.46 -21.50
C GLN A 101 16.02 4.62 -21.27
N CYS A 102 16.81 4.60 -20.19
CA CYS A 102 17.90 5.56 -19.96
C CYS A 102 19.14 5.29 -20.82
N ALA A 103 19.27 4.11 -21.44
CA ALA A 103 20.44 3.74 -22.23
C ALA A 103 20.59 4.61 -23.49
N SER A 104 19.49 5.06 -24.09
CA SER A 104 19.50 5.91 -25.28
C SER A 104 20.19 7.25 -25.02
N LEU A 105 19.94 7.86 -23.86
CA LEU A 105 20.54 9.13 -23.44
C LEU A 105 22.05 9.04 -23.18
N TRP A 106 22.53 7.87 -22.75
CA TRP A 106 23.97 7.60 -22.63
C TRP A 106 24.61 7.37 -24.00
N ALA A 107 23.92 6.63 -24.87
CA ALA A 107 24.40 6.30 -26.20
C ALA A 107 24.51 7.52 -27.12
N ASP A 108 23.53 8.44 -27.05
CA ASP A 108 23.53 9.67 -27.85
C ASP A 108 24.36 10.81 -27.24
N GLY A 109 24.84 10.63 -26.00
CA GLY A 109 25.68 11.60 -25.29
C GLY A 109 24.91 12.76 -24.67
N THR A 110 23.57 12.68 -24.56
CA THR A 110 22.77 13.64 -23.79
C THR A 110 23.17 13.62 -22.31
N ILE A 111 23.40 12.42 -21.78
CA ILE A 111 23.94 12.17 -20.45
C ILE A 111 25.40 11.72 -20.64
N THR A 112 26.32 12.38 -19.93
CA THR A 112 27.74 12.01 -19.95
C THR A 112 28.35 12.11 -18.57
N ASN A 113 29.21 11.16 -18.25
CA ASN A 113 30.05 11.21 -17.06
C ASN A 113 31.34 10.42 -17.34
N PRO A 114 32.44 11.10 -17.71
CA PRO A 114 33.68 10.44 -18.09
C PRO A 114 34.37 9.69 -16.94
N ASP A 115 33.99 9.97 -15.68
CA ASP A 115 34.50 9.23 -14.52
C ASP A 115 33.85 7.84 -14.38
N LEU A 116 32.67 7.63 -14.99
CA LEU A 116 31.93 6.37 -14.97
C LEU A 116 32.11 5.56 -16.25
N THR A 117 31.99 6.21 -17.41
CA THR A 117 32.03 5.55 -18.71
C THR A 117 32.48 6.51 -19.81
N PRO A 118 33.18 6.05 -20.86
CA PRO A 118 33.48 6.89 -22.02
C PRO A 118 32.22 7.45 -22.68
N VAL A 119 32.33 8.66 -23.26
CA VAL A 119 31.22 9.31 -23.97
C VAL A 119 30.71 8.42 -25.11
N GLY A 120 29.39 8.27 -25.21
CA GLY A 120 28.73 7.42 -26.20
C GLY A 120 28.71 5.93 -25.85
N GLN A 121 29.20 5.54 -24.65
CA GLN A 121 29.03 4.20 -24.11
C GLN A 121 27.97 4.18 -23.01
N ILE A 122 27.22 3.09 -22.97
CA ILE A 122 26.17 2.87 -21.98
C ILE A 122 26.80 2.16 -20.77
N PRO A 123 26.78 2.75 -19.57
CA PRO A 123 27.22 2.06 -18.37
C PRO A 123 26.18 0.98 -18.00
N PRO A 124 26.54 -0.01 -17.16
CA PRO A 124 25.53 -0.85 -16.51
C PRO A 124 24.51 0.04 -15.78
N LEU A 125 23.23 -0.36 -15.82
CA LEU A 125 22.12 0.43 -15.29
C LEU A 125 21.36 -0.37 -14.24
N VAL A 126 21.13 0.22 -13.07
CA VAL A 126 20.33 -0.36 -11.98
C VAL A 126 19.15 0.56 -11.70
N GLY A 127 17.94 0.00 -11.68
CA GLY A 127 16.73 0.74 -11.31
C GLY A 127 16.50 0.73 -9.80
N CYS A 128 16.24 1.90 -9.23
CA CYS A 128 15.88 2.12 -7.83
C CYS A 128 14.54 2.87 -7.75
N VAL A 129 13.71 2.54 -6.76
CA VAL A 129 12.44 3.25 -6.50
C VAL A 129 12.58 4.04 -5.20
N ASN A 130 12.42 5.37 -5.29
CA ASN A 130 12.48 6.23 -4.12
C ASN A 130 11.21 6.16 -3.26
N ASP A 131 11.16 6.93 -2.18
CA ASP A 131 10.03 6.98 -1.25
C ASP A 131 8.75 7.56 -1.87
N THR A 132 8.87 8.40 -2.90
CA THR A 132 7.74 8.94 -3.68
C THR A 132 7.23 7.98 -4.75
N GLY A 133 7.86 6.81 -4.94
CA GLY A 133 7.45 5.82 -5.94
C GLY A 133 7.87 6.17 -7.36
N THR A 134 8.95 6.95 -7.53
CA THR A 134 9.56 7.29 -8.82
C THR A 134 10.71 6.33 -9.13
N LEU A 135 10.79 5.86 -10.38
CA LEU A 135 11.92 5.05 -10.85
C LEU A 135 13.12 5.96 -11.17
N ILE A 136 14.23 5.75 -10.46
CA ILE A 136 15.53 6.37 -10.68
C ILE A 136 16.51 5.32 -11.17
N VAL A 137 17.16 5.55 -12.30
CA VAL A 137 18.12 4.64 -12.92
C VAL A 137 19.53 5.14 -12.67
N ILE A 138 20.33 4.33 -11.97
CA ILE A 138 21.69 4.66 -11.55
C ILE A 138 22.71 3.95 -12.47
N PRO A 139 23.73 4.66 -12.99
CA PRO A 139 24.76 4.11 -13.89
C PRO A 139 25.82 3.29 -13.11
N THR A 140 25.43 2.11 -12.62
CA THR A 140 26.33 1.19 -11.91
C THR A 140 25.93 -0.27 -12.15
N ASP A 141 26.86 -1.19 -11.95
CA ASP A 141 26.62 -2.63 -11.87
C ASP A 141 26.36 -3.12 -10.44
N ASP A 142 26.57 -2.25 -9.44
CA ASP A 142 26.40 -2.58 -8.03
C ASP A 142 24.91 -2.67 -7.63
N GLN A 143 24.45 -3.90 -7.45
CA GLN A 143 23.09 -4.22 -7.03
C GLN A 143 22.73 -3.69 -5.62
N GLY A 144 23.72 -3.35 -4.78
CA GLY A 144 23.52 -2.80 -3.45
C GLY A 144 23.33 -1.28 -3.42
N VAL A 145 23.40 -0.60 -4.57
CA VAL A 145 23.33 0.86 -4.62
C VAL A 145 22.01 1.43 -4.10
N CYS A 146 20.88 0.79 -4.44
CA CYS A 146 19.57 1.29 -4.03
C CYS A 146 19.44 1.29 -2.50
N GLU A 147 19.88 0.21 -1.84
CA GLU A 147 19.82 0.11 -0.37
C GLU A 147 20.67 1.20 0.31
N ARG A 148 21.88 1.47 -0.20
CA ARG A 148 22.74 2.54 0.34
C ARG A 148 22.16 3.94 0.15
N LEU A 149 21.41 4.14 -0.93
CA LEU A 149 20.69 5.37 -1.20
C LEU A 149 19.32 5.44 -0.47
N GLY A 150 18.98 4.42 0.34
CA GLY A 150 17.69 4.36 1.05
C GLY A 150 16.49 4.12 0.13
N MET A 151 16.73 3.65 -1.10
CA MET A 151 15.73 3.33 -2.10
C MET A 151 15.46 1.83 -2.17
N ALA A 152 14.30 1.45 -2.67
CA ALA A 152 13.98 0.06 -2.98
C ALA A 152 14.61 -0.35 -4.32
N VAL A 153 14.96 -1.63 -4.47
CA VAL A 153 15.39 -2.15 -5.78
C VAL A 153 14.16 -2.23 -6.68
N PHE A 154 14.27 -1.68 -7.90
CA PHE A 154 13.23 -1.86 -8.90
C PHE A 154 13.20 -3.33 -9.33
N ALA A 155 12.12 -4.01 -8.99
CA ALA A 155 11.78 -5.29 -9.59
C ALA A 155 10.82 -5.02 -10.75
N PRO A 156 11.12 -5.48 -11.97
CA PRO A 156 10.18 -5.37 -13.06
C PRO A 156 8.87 -6.04 -12.63
N PRO A 157 7.74 -5.42 -12.98
CA PRO A 157 6.43 -5.97 -12.70
C PRO A 157 6.35 -7.41 -13.23
N SER A 158 5.65 -8.30 -12.50
CA SER A 158 5.27 -9.61 -13.06
C SER A 158 4.44 -9.40 -14.32
N ASP A 159 4.33 -10.40 -15.21
CA ASP A 159 3.60 -10.27 -16.49
C ASP A 159 2.20 -9.63 -16.34
N ALA A 160 1.44 -10.02 -15.30
CA ALA A 160 0.14 -9.43 -14.98
C ALA A 160 0.21 -7.93 -14.58
N THR A 161 1.32 -7.53 -13.95
CA THR A 161 1.59 -6.13 -13.60
C THR A 161 2.14 -5.33 -14.81
N SER A 162 2.77 -5.99 -15.79
CA SER A 162 3.16 -5.35 -17.06
C SER A 162 1.94 -5.01 -17.92
N SER A 163 0.98 -5.94 -18.02
CA SER A 163 -0.27 -5.71 -18.76
C SER A 163 -1.08 -4.53 -18.21
N ILE A 164 -1.14 -4.33 -16.89
CA ILE A 164 -1.84 -3.17 -16.32
C ILE A 164 -1.10 -1.85 -16.55
N ILE A 165 0.23 -1.87 -16.70
CA ILE A 165 1.00 -0.67 -17.04
C ILE A 165 0.74 -0.27 -18.49
N GLU A 166 0.68 -1.23 -19.42
CA GLU A 166 0.28 -0.96 -20.81
C GLU A 166 -1.13 -0.38 -20.90
N VAL A 167 -2.06 -0.88 -20.08
CA VAL A 167 -3.40 -0.31 -19.95
C VAL A 167 -3.34 1.13 -19.42
N GLN A 168 -2.54 1.40 -18.39
CA GLN A 168 -2.36 2.76 -17.84
C GLN A 168 -1.89 3.75 -18.92
N ASP A 169 -0.82 3.42 -19.63
CA ASP A 169 -0.24 4.29 -20.66
C ASP A 169 -1.28 4.61 -21.75
N ARG A 170 -1.99 3.58 -22.23
CA ARG A 170 -3.06 3.74 -23.23
C ARG A 170 -4.20 4.63 -22.73
N LEU A 171 -4.60 4.49 -21.47
CA LEU A 171 -5.71 5.25 -20.90
C LEU A 171 -5.35 6.70 -20.64
N ILE A 172 -4.10 6.99 -20.25
CA ILE A 172 -3.62 8.37 -20.09
C ILE A 172 -3.67 9.11 -21.43
N GLU A 173 -3.35 8.46 -22.53
CA GLU A 173 -3.46 9.05 -23.87
C GLU A 173 -4.91 9.27 -24.32
N GLN A 174 -5.81 8.33 -24.03
CA GLN A 174 -7.18 8.34 -24.54
C GLN A 174 -8.16 9.12 -23.66
N ILE A 175 -8.01 9.08 -22.34
CA ILE A 175 -8.86 9.77 -21.37
C ILE A 175 -8.16 11.06 -20.97
N ASN A 176 -8.19 12.00 -21.89
CA ASN A 176 -7.55 13.30 -21.74
C ASN A 176 -8.54 14.32 -21.13
N PRO A 177 -8.22 14.93 -19.97
CA PRO A 177 -9.04 15.98 -19.35
C PRO A 177 -9.35 17.17 -20.27
N GLN A 178 -8.47 17.48 -21.24
CA GLN A 178 -8.65 18.58 -22.19
C GLN A 178 -9.80 18.33 -23.17
N VAL A 179 -10.00 17.07 -23.56
CA VAL A 179 -11.14 16.65 -24.38
C VAL A 179 -12.38 16.46 -23.51
N CYS A 180 -12.18 16.24 -22.20
CA CYS A 180 -13.22 16.08 -21.18
C CYS A 180 -14.30 15.09 -21.65
N PRO A 181 -13.95 13.82 -21.90
CA PRO A 181 -14.91 12.83 -22.36
C PRO A 181 -16.00 12.60 -21.32
N SER A 182 -17.13 12.02 -21.74
CA SER A 182 -18.16 11.62 -20.79
C SER A 182 -17.64 10.53 -19.84
N PHE A 183 -18.17 10.46 -18.62
CA PHE A 183 -17.80 9.39 -17.67
C PHE A 183 -18.15 8.00 -18.19
N ASP A 184 -19.22 7.88 -18.99
CA ASP A 184 -19.62 6.61 -19.59
C ASP A 184 -18.63 6.21 -20.70
N ASP A 185 -18.17 7.17 -21.51
CA ASP A 185 -17.12 6.92 -22.50
C ASP A 185 -15.79 6.57 -21.85
N ALA A 186 -15.37 7.33 -20.84
CA ALA A 186 -14.13 7.06 -20.11
C ALA A 186 -14.18 5.69 -19.42
N ARG A 187 -15.33 5.29 -18.88
CA ARG A 187 -15.52 3.94 -18.31
C ARG A 187 -15.39 2.87 -19.39
N ARG A 188 -16.11 3.03 -20.50
CA ARG A 188 -16.08 2.07 -21.61
C ARG A 188 -14.67 1.92 -22.16
N ILE A 189 -13.94 3.02 -22.37
CA ILE A 189 -12.54 3.01 -22.83
C ILE A 189 -11.64 2.23 -21.84
N ALA A 190 -11.81 2.46 -20.53
CA ALA A 190 -11.06 1.73 -19.50
C ALA A 190 -11.38 0.23 -19.46
N GLU A 191 -12.66 -0.13 -19.58
CA GLU A 191 -13.10 -1.54 -19.61
C GLU A 191 -12.63 -2.25 -20.88
N GLU A 192 -12.68 -1.59 -22.05
CA GLU A 192 -12.15 -2.11 -23.32
C GLU A 192 -10.64 -2.35 -23.23
N ALA A 193 -9.88 -1.41 -22.66
CA ALA A 193 -8.44 -1.56 -22.50
C ALA A 193 -8.06 -2.74 -21.58
N LEU A 194 -8.80 -2.94 -20.48
CA LEU A 194 -8.62 -4.09 -19.60
C LEU A 194 -8.92 -5.42 -20.32
N ALA A 195 -10.02 -5.46 -21.09
CA ALA A 195 -10.41 -6.65 -21.85
C ALA A 195 -9.39 -7.00 -22.95
N ASP A 196 -8.90 -5.99 -23.69
CA ASP A 196 -7.86 -6.16 -24.72
C ASP A 196 -6.55 -6.72 -24.14
N ALA A 197 -6.25 -6.37 -22.89
CA ALA A 197 -5.08 -6.86 -22.16
C ALA A 197 -5.33 -8.21 -21.45
N GLY A 198 -6.54 -8.77 -21.52
CA GLY A 198 -6.91 -10.01 -20.83
C GLY A 198 -6.93 -9.90 -19.30
N ILE A 199 -7.24 -8.72 -18.77
CA ILE A 199 -7.25 -8.41 -17.33
C ILE A 199 -8.70 -8.41 -16.82
N ASP A 200 -9.14 -9.55 -16.29
CA ASP A 200 -10.54 -9.76 -15.89
C ASP A 200 -10.83 -9.43 -14.41
N ASP A 201 -9.80 -9.26 -13.60
CA ASP A 201 -9.89 -9.10 -12.13
C ASP A 201 -9.82 -7.64 -11.66
N TRP A 202 -9.79 -6.70 -12.60
CA TRP A 202 -9.83 -5.26 -12.35
C TRP A 202 -11.22 -4.69 -12.59
N THR A 203 -11.59 -3.66 -11.83
CA THR A 203 -12.88 -2.97 -11.99
C THR A 203 -12.72 -1.49 -12.24
N VAL A 204 -13.62 -0.91 -13.02
CA VAL A 204 -13.67 0.54 -13.25
C VAL A 204 -14.78 1.16 -12.41
N ALA A 205 -14.47 2.20 -11.66
CA ALA A 205 -15.43 2.89 -10.80
C ALA A 205 -15.24 4.39 -10.81
N VAL A 206 -16.29 5.13 -10.47
CA VAL A 206 -16.18 6.58 -10.24
C VAL A 206 -15.92 6.79 -8.76
N SER A 207 -14.86 7.54 -8.42
CA SER A 207 -14.43 7.70 -7.02
C SER A 207 -15.44 8.49 -6.18
N GLN A 208 -16.16 9.42 -6.81
CA GLN A 208 -17.14 10.29 -6.19
C GLN A 208 -18.17 10.78 -7.22
N PRO A 209 -19.37 11.23 -6.80
CA PRO A 209 -20.35 11.78 -7.73
C PRO A 209 -19.81 12.95 -8.55
N ARG A 210 -20.15 13.00 -9.84
CA ARG A 210 -19.89 14.15 -10.72
C ARG A 210 -20.64 15.37 -10.21
N THR A 211 -19.97 16.52 -10.22
CA THR A 211 -20.56 17.84 -9.93
C THR A 211 -20.32 18.78 -11.10
N ASP A 212 -21.04 19.90 -11.16
CA ASP A 212 -20.84 20.91 -12.20
C ASP A 212 -19.46 21.60 -12.09
N GLU A 213 -18.89 21.66 -10.89
CA GLU A 213 -17.55 22.16 -10.62
C GLU A 213 -16.45 21.20 -11.08
N ARG A 214 -16.75 19.89 -11.13
CA ARG A 214 -15.81 18.84 -11.52
C ARG A 214 -16.40 17.94 -12.61
N PRO A 215 -16.61 18.47 -13.83
CA PRO A 215 -17.36 17.76 -14.85
C PRO A 215 -16.53 16.71 -15.61
N CYS A 216 -15.20 16.78 -15.53
CA CYS A 216 -14.31 15.97 -16.38
C CYS A 216 -13.74 14.76 -15.62
N PRO A 217 -13.67 13.58 -16.24
CA PRO A 217 -12.99 12.44 -15.67
C PRO A 217 -11.48 12.58 -15.80
N SER A 218 -10.76 12.29 -14.72
CA SER A 218 -9.33 11.95 -14.70
C SER A 218 -9.14 10.52 -14.20
N LEU A 219 -7.94 9.99 -14.34
CA LEU A 219 -7.62 8.61 -13.97
C LEU A 219 -6.83 8.54 -12.68
N SER A 220 -7.14 7.54 -11.86
CA SER A 220 -6.34 7.10 -10.72
C SER A 220 -6.37 5.58 -10.68
N PHE A 221 -5.26 4.97 -10.28
CA PHE A 221 -5.11 3.51 -10.25
C PHE A 221 -4.88 3.05 -8.81
N ASP A 222 -5.78 2.21 -8.31
CA ASP A 222 -5.66 1.52 -7.02
C ASP A 222 -5.28 0.07 -7.27
N SER A 223 -3.98 -0.19 -7.36
CA SER A 223 -3.44 -1.54 -7.60
C SER A 223 -3.68 -2.50 -6.43
N ALA A 224 -3.84 -1.98 -5.21
CA ALA A 224 -4.09 -2.82 -4.03
C ALA A 224 -5.49 -3.42 -4.07
N SER A 225 -6.49 -2.63 -4.50
CA SER A 225 -7.87 -3.08 -4.65
C SER A 225 -8.22 -3.52 -6.08
N ARG A 226 -7.28 -3.42 -7.03
CA ARG A 226 -7.46 -3.70 -8.46
C ARG A 226 -8.57 -2.87 -9.09
N ARG A 227 -8.44 -1.54 -8.99
CA ARG A 227 -9.46 -0.59 -9.48
C ARG A 227 -8.84 0.52 -10.32
N ILE A 228 -9.49 0.82 -11.43
CA ILE A 228 -9.33 2.10 -12.14
C ILE A 228 -10.42 3.03 -11.63
N LEU A 229 -10.01 4.16 -11.06
CA LEU A 229 -10.88 5.18 -10.51
C LEU A 229 -10.97 6.35 -11.48
N LEU A 230 -12.18 6.63 -11.96
CA LEU A 230 -12.51 7.86 -12.64
C LEU A 230 -12.76 8.93 -11.58
N VAL A 231 -11.85 9.90 -11.50
CA VAL A 231 -11.90 10.98 -10.52
C VAL A 231 -12.42 12.24 -11.20
N PRO A 232 -13.59 12.76 -10.80
CA PRO A 232 -14.07 14.07 -11.25
C PRO A 232 -13.09 15.18 -10.87
N ILE A 233 -12.65 15.92 -11.88
CA ILE A 233 -11.81 17.11 -11.78
C ILE A 233 -12.45 18.29 -12.49
N ASP A 234 -11.98 19.50 -12.16
CA ASP A 234 -12.39 20.71 -12.86
C ASP A 234 -11.80 20.72 -14.29
N ARG A 235 -12.15 21.72 -15.09
CA ARG A 235 -11.60 21.87 -16.45
C ARG A 235 -10.19 22.50 -16.46
N THR A 236 -9.68 22.90 -15.31
CA THR A 236 -8.56 23.84 -15.19
C THR A 236 -7.30 23.24 -14.58
N ASP A 237 -7.38 22.11 -13.89
CA ASP A 237 -6.22 21.43 -13.32
C ASP A 237 -5.37 20.73 -14.40
N ARG A 238 -4.06 21.03 -14.35
CA ARG A 238 -2.97 20.48 -15.16
C ARG A 238 -1.93 19.86 -14.24
#